data_AF-X1NB26-F1
#
_entry.id   AF-X1NB26-F1
#
_cell.length_a   1.000
_cell.length_b   1.000
_cell.length_c   1.000
_cell.angle_alpha   90.00
_cell.angle_beta   90.00
_cell.angle_gamma   90.00
#
_symmetry.space_group_name_H-M   'P 1'
#
loop_
_entity.id
_entity.type
_entity.pdbx_description
1 polymer ?
#
loop_
_entity_poly.entity_id
_entity_poly.type
_entity_poly.pdbx_seq_one_letter_code
_entity_poly.pdbx_strand_id
1 'polypeptide(L)'
;MLDELERIKQIRQKLGLTQIQLAKIANVSQSLITKIERGNVDPSYSIARKIFTVLEEQIATSQNKMVAKDICSKGMVLIKSDDTIDKAIKLMKKHAISQMPITKDNIIVGGISE
;
A
#
# COMPACT_ATOMS: atom_id res chain seq x y z
N MET A 1 -15.91 9.86 -18.98
CA MET A 1 -17.07 9.45 -18.16
C MET A 1 -17.40 7.97 -18.36
N LEU A 2 -17.55 7.46 -19.59
CA LEU A 2 -17.74 6.01 -19.83
C LEU A 2 -16.60 5.15 -19.26
N ASP A 3 -15.35 5.62 -19.38
CA ASP A 3 -14.17 4.94 -18.81
C ASP A 3 -14.22 4.75 -17.28
N GLU A 4 -15.01 5.55 -16.56
CA GLU A 4 -15.12 5.39 -15.09
C GLU A 4 -16.05 4.23 -14.73
N LEU A 5 -17.18 4.07 -15.42
CA LEU A 5 -18.16 3.04 -15.07
C LEU A 5 -17.65 1.62 -15.31
N GLU A 6 -16.79 1.42 -16.32
CA GLU A 6 -16.09 0.16 -16.54
C GLU A 6 -15.20 -0.25 -15.35
N ARG A 7 -14.66 0.73 -14.61
CA ARG A 7 -13.81 0.49 -13.44
C ARG A 7 -14.59 -0.11 -12.27
N ILE A 8 -15.91 0.09 -12.20
CA ILE A 8 -16.75 -0.48 -11.13
C ILE A 8 -16.58 -2.00 -11.07
N LYS A 9 -16.64 -2.67 -12.22
CA LYS A 9 -16.48 -4.13 -12.32
C LYS A 9 -15.09 -4.58 -11.89
N GLN A 10 -14.05 -3.88 -12.36
CA GLN A 10 -12.67 -4.20 -12.07
C GLN A 10 -12.35 -4.05 -10.57
N ILE A 11 -12.77 -2.93 -9.97
CA ILE A 11 -12.55 -2.65 -8.55
C ILE A 11 -13.33 -3.65 -7.70
N ARG A 12 -14.60 -3.90 -8.02
CA ARG A 12 -15.43 -4.90 -7.33
C ARG A 12 -14.76 -6.28 -7.32
N GLN A 13 -14.25 -6.74 -8.47
CA GLN A 13 -13.57 -8.03 -8.58
C GLN A 13 -12.26 -8.07 -7.78
N LYS A 14 -11.47 -6.99 -7.81
CA LYS A 14 -10.23 -6.88 -6.99
C LYS A 14 -10.51 -6.95 -5.49
N LEU A 15 -11.65 -6.44 -5.04
CA LEU A 15 -12.12 -6.53 -3.66
C LEU A 15 -12.79 -7.88 -3.33
N GLY A 16 -12.89 -8.80 -4.28
CA GLY A 16 -13.55 -10.10 -4.07
C GLY A 16 -15.07 -10.03 -3.88
N LEU A 17 -15.70 -8.90 -4.24
CA LEU A 17 -17.13 -8.68 -4.02
C LEU A 17 -17.97 -9.26 -5.16
N THR A 18 -19.09 -9.90 -4.83
CA THR A 18 -20.14 -10.27 -5.80
C THR A 18 -21.00 -9.05 -6.16
N GLN A 19 -21.72 -9.11 -7.29
CA GLN A 19 -22.66 -8.04 -7.67
C GLN A 19 -23.76 -7.84 -6.61
N ILE A 20 -24.20 -8.92 -5.96
CA ILE A 20 -25.20 -8.88 -4.88
C ILE A 20 -24.64 -8.13 -3.67
N GLN A 21 -23.40 -8.45 -3.27
CA GLN A 21 -22.75 -7.78 -2.15
C GLN A 21 -22.57 -6.28 -2.44
N LEU A 22 -22.04 -5.91 -3.62
CA LEU A 22 -21.88 -4.50 -4.00
C LEU A 22 -23.22 -3.76 -3.99
N ALA A 23 -24.27 -4.36 -4.54
CA ALA A 23 -25.60 -3.76 -4.57
C ALA A 23 -26.14 -3.52 -3.15
N LYS A 24 -25.96 -4.48 -2.25
CA LYS A 24 -26.38 -4.37 -0.85
C LYS A 24 -25.67 -3.24 -0.12
N ILE A 25 -24.34 -3.14 -0.25
CA ILE A 25 -23.55 -2.09 0.44
C ILE A 25 -23.75 -0.71 -0.18
N ALA A 26 -23.87 -0.61 -1.51
CA ALA A 26 -24.22 0.63 -2.19
C ALA A 26 -25.72 0.99 -2.06
N ASN A 27 -26.51 0.15 -1.41
CA ASN A 27 -27.96 0.31 -1.24
C ASN A 27 -28.65 0.68 -2.58
N VAL A 28 -28.48 -0.20 -3.56
CA VAL A 28 -29.10 -0.17 -4.90
C VAL A 28 -29.55 -1.59 -5.27
N SER A 29 -30.34 -1.73 -6.33
CA SER A 29 -30.72 -3.06 -6.81
C SER A 29 -29.53 -3.77 -7.48
N GLN A 30 -29.45 -5.09 -7.33
CA GLN A 30 -28.48 -5.92 -8.06
C GLN A 30 -28.64 -5.75 -9.57
N SER A 31 -29.89 -5.66 -10.06
CA SER A 31 -30.18 -5.49 -11.48
C SER A 31 -29.57 -4.21 -12.06
N LEU A 32 -29.46 -3.14 -11.27
CA LEU A 32 -28.82 -1.90 -11.68
C LEU A 32 -27.30 -2.08 -11.84
N ILE A 33 -26.64 -2.71 -10.87
CA ILE A 33 -25.20 -3.04 -10.98
C ILE A 33 -24.92 -3.91 -12.21
N THR A 34 -25.73 -4.93 -12.45
CA THR A 34 -25.56 -5.81 -13.63
C THR A 34 -25.69 -5.03 -14.95
N LYS A 35 -26.63 -4.07 -15.05
CA LYS A 35 -26.82 -3.26 -16.26
C LYS A 35 -25.68 -2.26 -16.46
N ILE A 36 -25.19 -1.64 -15.38
CA ILE A 36 -24.04 -0.72 -15.40
C ILE A 36 -22.79 -1.47 -15.87
N GLU A 37 -22.48 -2.62 -15.27
CA GLU A 37 -21.26 -3.40 -15.62
C GLU A 37 -21.29 -4.01 -17.03
N ARG A 38 -22.47 -4.08 -17.66
CA ARG A 38 -22.65 -4.50 -19.05
C ARG A 38 -22.60 -3.33 -20.04
N GLY A 39 -22.59 -2.08 -19.56
CA GLY A 39 -22.68 -0.88 -20.40
C GLY A 39 -24.09 -0.62 -20.95
N ASN A 40 -25.12 -1.27 -20.41
CA ASN A 40 -26.48 -1.19 -20.94
C ASN A 40 -27.29 -0.01 -20.36
N VAL A 41 -26.80 0.60 -19.28
CA VAL A 41 -27.46 1.73 -18.58
C VAL A 41 -26.40 2.64 -18.00
N ASP A 42 -26.55 3.95 -18.25
CA ASP A 42 -25.85 4.98 -17.52
C ASP A 42 -26.63 5.35 -16.25
N PRO A 43 -26.03 5.19 -15.05
CA PRO A 43 -26.66 5.61 -13.81
C PRO A 43 -26.69 7.13 -13.68
N SER A 44 -27.60 7.66 -12.87
CA SER A 44 -27.51 9.07 -12.48
C SER A 44 -26.23 9.32 -11.69
N TYR A 45 -25.74 10.57 -11.71
CA TYR A 45 -24.55 10.97 -10.95
C TYR A 45 -24.62 10.56 -9.48
N SER A 46 -25.79 10.74 -8.85
CA SER A 46 -26.01 10.36 -7.44
C SER A 46 -25.78 8.87 -7.16
N ILE A 47 -26.22 8.00 -8.08
CA ILE A 47 -26.07 6.55 -7.97
C ILE A 47 -24.62 6.16 -8.26
N ALA A 48 -24.02 6.71 -9.32
CA ALA A 48 -22.62 6.48 -9.66
C ALA A 48 -21.72 6.83 -8.46
N ARG A 49 -21.88 8.04 -7.92
CA ARG A 49 -21.15 8.53 -6.75
C ARG A 49 -21.30 7.59 -5.56
N LYS A 50 -22.53 7.15 -5.26
CA LYS A 50 -22.80 6.22 -4.16
C LYS A 50 -22.05 4.89 -4.33
N ILE A 51 -22.03 4.33 -5.54
CA ILE A 51 -21.29 3.09 -5.84
C ILE A 51 -19.78 3.31 -5.65
N PHE A 52 -19.23 4.40 -6.19
CA PHE A 52 -17.79 4.70 -6.06
C PHE A 52 -17.38 4.93 -4.60
N THR A 53 -18.13 5.71 -3.84
CA THR A 53 -17.84 5.97 -2.42
C THR A 53 -17.74 4.66 -1.64
N VAL A 54 -18.67 3.73 -1.85
CA VAL A 54 -18.64 2.45 -1.15
C VAL A 54 -17.45 1.60 -1.60
N LEU A 55 -17.10 1.60 -2.88
CA LEU A 55 -15.91 0.90 -3.37
C LEU A 55 -14.61 1.48 -2.76
N GLU A 56 -14.50 2.80 -2.64
CA GLU A 56 -13.37 3.49 -2.02
C GLU A 56 -13.24 3.14 -0.53
N GLU A 57 -14.34 3.12 0.22
CA GLU A 57 -14.38 2.69 1.62
C GLU A 57 -13.92 1.24 1.79
N GLN A 58 -14.33 0.35 0.87
CA GLN A 58 -13.90 -1.05 0.88
C GLN A 58 -12.40 -1.18 0.57
N ILE A 59 -11.85 -0.36 -0.34
CA ILE A 59 -10.39 -0.30 -0.58
C ILE A 59 -9.66 0.15 0.69
N ALA A 60 -10.12 1.21 1.33
CA ALA A 60 -9.50 1.75 2.54
C ALA A 60 -9.50 0.75 3.71
N THR A 61 -10.52 -0.10 3.77
CA THR A 61 -10.67 -1.13 4.80
C THR A 61 -9.93 -2.43 4.46
N SER A 62 -9.82 -2.77 3.17
CA SER A 62 -9.19 -4.01 2.69
C SER A 62 -7.66 -3.92 2.55
N GLN A 63 -7.09 -2.71 2.51
CA GLN A 63 -5.64 -2.58 2.64
C GLN A 63 -5.25 -2.96 4.07
N ASN A 64 -4.61 -4.13 4.21
CA ASN A 64 -3.63 -4.34 5.26
C ASN A 64 -2.72 -3.11 5.24
N LYS A 65 -2.89 -2.21 6.22
CA LYS A 65 -2.09 -0.99 6.33
C LYS A 65 -0.66 -1.42 6.57
N MET A 66 0.10 -1.65 5.50
CA MET A 66 1.53 -1.88 5.60
C MET A 66 2.11 -0.62 6.23
N VAL A 67 2.56 -0.75 7.48
CA VAL A 67 3.15 0.36 8.23
C VAL A 67 4.64 0.43 7.95
N ALA A 68 5.27 1.58 8.20
CA ALA A 68 6.72 1.72 8.03
C ALA A 68 7.52 0.62 8.77
N LYS A 69 7.01 0.17 9.93
CA LYS A 69 7.58 -0.93 10.72
C LYS A 69 7.64 -2.28 9.97
N ASP A 70 6.76 -2.51 9.01
CA ASP A 70 6.70 -3.78 8.26
C ASP A 70 7.81 -3.89 7.21
N ILE A 71 8.34 -2.76 6.76
CA ILE A 71 9.40 -2.68 5.73
C ILE A 71 10.76 -2.28 6.35
N CYS A 72 10.74 -1.60 7.50
CA CYS A 72 11.95 -1.12 8.16
C CYS A 72 12.90 -2.28 8.49
N SER A 73 14.16 -2.15 8.07
CA SER A 73 15.23 -3.08 8.40
C SER A 73 15.44 -3.14 9.91
N LYS A 74 15.40 -4.34 10.48
CA LYS A 74 15.64 -4.58 11.91
C LYS A 74 17.10 -4.94 12.14
N GLY A 75 17.65 -4.55 13.30
CA GLY A 75 19.01 -4.96 13.71
C GLY A 75 20.13 -4.33 12.87
N MET A 76 20.03 -3.03 12.59
CA MET A 76 21.05 -2.29 11.85
C MET A 76 22.41 -2.32 12.57
N VAL A 77 23.48 -2.64 11.83
CA VAL A 77 24.84 -2.63 12.35
C VAL A 77 25.38 -1.21 12.28
N LEU A 78 25.83 -0.69 13.43
CA LEU A 78 26.29 0.68 13.61
C LEU A 78 27.77 0.69 14.00
N ILE A 79 28.49 1.74 13.60
CA ILE A 79 29.84 2.03 14.07
C ILE A 79 29.86 3.38 14.79
N LYS A 80 30.73 3.54 15.78
CA LYS A 80 30.90 4.84 16.46
C LYS A 80 31.91 5.72 15.73
N SER A 81 31.82 7.04 15.92
CA SER A 81 32.75 8.00 15.30
C SER A 81 34.21 7.84 15.76
N ASP A 82 34.43 7.19 16.90
CA ASP A 82 35.74 6.90 17.50
C ASP A 82 36.21 5.45 17.27
N ASP A 83 35.41 4.62 16.59
CA ASP A 83 35.80 3.27 16.21
C ASP A 83 36.78 3.28 15.02
N THR A 84 37.63 2.25 14.95
CA THR A 84 38.64 2.15 13.88
C THR A 84 38.07 1.66 12.55
N ILE A 85 38.73 2.02 11.45
CA ILE A 85 38.40 1.53 10.10
C ILE A 85 38.51 0.00 10.02
N ASP A 86 39.50 -0.61 10.66
CA ASP A 86 39.66 -2.07 10.70
C ASP A 86 38.45 -2.76 11.34
N LYS A 87 37.90 -2.19 12.42
CA LYS A 87 36.65 -2.66 13.03
C LYS A 87 35.49 -2.55 12.04
N ALA A 88 35.43 -1.45 11.27
CA ALA A 88 34.42 -1.24 10.25
C ALA A 88 34.44 -2.35 9.19
N ILE A 89 35.63 -2.61 8.63
CA ILE A 89 35.84 -3.64 7.60
C ILE A 89 35.48 -5.04 8.15
N LYS A 90 35.86 -5.34 9.39
CA LYS A 90 35.51 -6.62 10.03
C LYS A 90 34.00 -6.79 10.20
N LEU A 91 33.29 -5.73 10.60
CA LEU A 91 31.84 -5.75 10.72
C LEU A 91 31.14 -5.87 9.37
N MET A 92 31.58 -5.11 8.35
CA MET A 92 31.08 -5.21 6.99
C MET A 92 31.19 -6.64 6.44
N LYS A 93 32.38 -7.25 6.54
CA LYS A 93 32.62 -8.64 6.12
C LYS A 93 31.79 -9.64 6.92
N LYS A 94 31.71 -9.48 8.25
CA LYS A 94 30.94 -10.36 9.13
C LYS A 94 29.44 -10.35 8.81
N HIS A 95 28.91 -9.18 8.47
CA HIS A 95 27.47 -8.99 8.23
C HIS A 95 27.09 -8.98 6.74
N ALA A 96 28.07 -9.19 5.84
CA ALA A 96 27.89 -9.14 4.38
C ALA A 96 27.20 -7.85 3.91
N ILE A 97 27.61 -6.71 4.46
CA ILE A 97 27.11 -5.37 4.12
C ILE A 97 28.26 -4.51 3.63
N SER A 98 28.00 -3.65 2.65
CA SER A 98 28.99 -2.75 2.06
C SER A 98 28.95 -1.33 2.63
N GLN A 99 28.00 -1.04 3.52
CA GLN A 99 27.81 0.29 4.10
C GLN A 99 27.32 0.19 5.55
N MET A 100 27.75 1.14 6.38
CA MET A 100 27.30 1.26 7.77
C MET A 100 27.16 2.73 8.18
N PRO A 101 26.12 3.10 8.94
CA PRO A 101 26.02 4.43 9.54
C PRO A 101 27.03 4.62 10.67
N ILE A 102 27.57 5.83 10.77
CA ILE A 102 28.44 6.28 11.86
C ILE A 102 27.60 7.04 12.88
N THR A 103 27.78 6.73 14.16
CA THR A 103 27.05 7.34 15.27
C THR A 103 27.96 8.04 16.27
N LYS A 104 27.47 9.13 16.87
CA LYS A 104 28.06 9.80 18.02
C LYS A 104 26.93 10.18 18.97
N ASP A 105 27.02 9.76 20.23
CA ASP A 105 25.99 10.03 21.25
C ASP A 105 24.56 9.68 20.81
N ASN A 106 24.39 8.48 20.21
CA ASN A 106 23.13 8.00 19.62
C ASN A 106 22.57 8.81 18.43
N ILE A 107 23.32 9.77 17.90
CA ILE A 107 22.96 10.54 16.70
C ILE A 107 23.76 10.01 15.51
N ILE A 108 23.10 9.81 14.37
CA ILE A 108 23.79 9.48 13.12
C ILE A 108 24.51 10.73 12.61
N VAL A 109 25.83 10.64 12.48
CA VAL A 109 26.70 11.75 12.05
C VAL A 109 27.30 11.54 10.66
N GLY A 110 27.11 10.37 10.05
CA GLY A 110 27.60 10.07 8.71
C GLY A 110 27.41 8.60 8.32
N GLY A 111 28.06 8.20 7.24
CA GLY A 111 28.11 6.83 6.77
C GLY A 111 29.50 6.48 6.24
N ILE A 112 29.85 5.21 6.34
CA ILE A 112 31.06 4.62 5.74
C ILE A 112 30.63 3.55 4.75
N SER A 113 31.30 3.50 3.60
CA SER A 113 31.14 2.46 2.58
C SER A 113 32.46 1.73 2.33
N GLU A 114 32.37 0.52 1.78
CA GLU A 114 33.52 -0.21 1.22
C GLU A 114 34.21 0.57 0.08
#